data_AF-A0A8H3UWL2-F1
#
_entry.id   AF-A0A8H3UWL2-F1
#
_cell.length_a   1.000
_cell.length_b   1.000
_cell.length_c   1.000
_cell.angle_alpha   90.00
_cell.angle_beta   90.00
_cell.angle_gamma   90.00
#
_symmetry.space_group_name_H-M   'P 1'
#
loop_
_entity.id
_entity.type
_entity.pdbx_description
1 polymer ?
#
loop_
_entity_poly.entity_id
_entity_poly.type
_entity_poly.pdbx_seq_one_letter_code
_entity_poly.pdbx_strand_id
1 'polypeptide(L)'
;MSMFSAACMGIAILLFLIFAGIEDAPGYGYNGTYPTAGPVKTYASPLPGTTWVSCMNAVLNITFLWVPQILFPTFISEMEKPQDFPKALAVLGAVSTILFIVPPAIGFRYLGQYATAPAFGSLGVVAYKKASFAFVIVPTLVIGVIYANVSAKFVYSRLMGTSRHAHSNTLTGWTVWAAVMAVIWTIAFIFAEVIPSMGDFLSLLGAAFDSFFGFIYFAVAYWQLYRGRLFSGPVRVVLTVVHVFVMVVGLFLLGPGLYAAVEAIIDDYAGGTKPAFSCSNMSI
;
A
#
# COMPACT_ATOMS: atom_id res chain seq x y z
N MET A 1 15.44 -9.96 -11.44
CA MET A 1 14.71 -8.67 -11.55
C MET A 1 14.31 -8.10 -10.18
N SER A 2 13.81 -8.92 -9.24
CA SER A 2 13.42 -8.47 -7.90
C SER A 2 14.54 -7.80 -7.09
N MET A 3 15.76 -8.35 -7.08
CA MET A 3 16.88 -7.79 -6.32
C MET A 3 17.32 -6.41 -6.81
N PHE A 4 17.33 -6.19 -8.14
CA PHE A 4 17.64 -4.88 -8.71
C PHE A 4 16.56 -3.86 -8.36
N SER A 5 15.28 -4.24 -8.50
CA SER A 5 14.14 -3.42 -8.08
C SER A 5 14.22 -3.03 -6.61
N ALA A 6 14.56 -3.97 -5.72
CA ALA A 6 14.72 -3.71 -4.30
C ALA A 6 15.91 -2.79 -4.01
N ALA A 7 17.05 -2.97 -4.70
CA ALA A 7 18.21 -2.10 -4.58
C ALA A 7 17.88 -0.66 -5.00
N CYS A 8 17.15 -0.47 -6.11
CA CYS A 8 16.68 0.86 -6.54
C CYS A 8 15.79 1.51 -5.48
N MET A 9 14.83 0.78 -4.90
CA MET A 9 14.00 1.31 -3.82
C MET A 9 14.83 1.67 -2.58
N GLY A 10 15.80 0.84 -2.20
CA GLY A 10 16.72 1.12 -1.10
C GLY A 10 17.53 2.40 -1.32
N ILE A 11 18.06 2.60 -2.53
CA ILE A 11 18.76 3.83 -2.91
C ILE A 11 17.82 5.03 -2.85
N ALA A 12 16.59 4.92 -3.36
CA ALA A 12 15.61 6.00 -3.31
C ALA A 12 15.33 6.45 -1.87
N ILE A 13 15.08 5.50 -0.97
CA ILE A 13 14.83 5.77 0.46
C ILE A 13 16.06 6.45 1.08
N LEU A 14 17.27 5.93 0.86
CA LEU A 14 18.49 6.52 1.40
C LEU A 14 18.70 7.95 0.91
N LEU A 15 18.53 8.21 -0.39
CA LEU A 15 18.63 9.55 -0.96
C LEU A 15 17.62 10.49 -0.34
N PHE A 16 16.36 10.06 -0.18
CA PHE A 16 15.34 10.87 0.49
C PHE A 16 15.71 11.23 1.92
N LEU A 17 16.21 10.27 2.71
CA LEU A 17 16.61 10.54 4.09
C LEU A 17 17.79 11.52 4.18
N ILE A 18 18.76 11.38 3.27
CA ILE A 18 19.91 12.30 3.18
C ILE A 18 19.41 13.69 2.79
N PHE A 19 18.61 13.81 1.72
CA PHE A 19 18.13 15.09 1.22
C PHE A 19 17.23 15.81 2.21
N ALA A 20 16.29 15.11 2.83
CA ALA A 20 15.45 15.68 3.88
C ALA A 20 16.28 16.17 5.08
N GLY A 21 17.42 15.53 5.36
CA GLY A 21 18.31 15.90 6.47
C GLY A 21 19.28 17.05 6.18
N ILE A 22 19.61 17.31 4.91
CA ILE A 22 20.51 18.41 4.51
C ILE A 22 19.77 19.67 4.06
N GLU A 23 18.48 19.57 3.70
CA GLU A 23 17.67 20.73 3.33
C GLU A 23 17.41 21.62 4.56
N ASP A 24 17.47 22.94 4.36
CA ASP A 24 17.18 23.92 5.43
C ASP A 24 15.72 23.84 5.89
N ALA A 25 14.80 23.50 4.99
CA ALA A 25 13.37 23.38 5.23
C ALA A 25 12.67 22.54 4.16
N PRO A 26 11.53 21.91 4.47
CA PRO A 26 10.71 21.22 3.47
C PRO A 26 10.13 22.21 2.45
N GLY A 27 9.76 21.70 1.27
CA GLY A 27 9.10 22.47 0.22
C GLY A 27 7.61 22.69 0.49
N TYR A 28 6.82 21.61 0.38
CA TYR A 28 5.36 21.64 0.57
C TYR A 28 4.84 20.35 1.20
N GLY A 29 3.63 20.40 1.76
CA GLY A 29 2.91 19.21 2.22
C GLY A 29 1.42 19.41 2.34
N TYR A 30 0.76 18.57 3.13
CA TYR A 30 -0.67 18.68 3.40
C TYR A 30 -1.05 20.04 4.01
N ASN A 31 -0.18 20.64 4.82
CA ASN A 31 -0.41 21.95 5.42
C ASN A 31 0.14 23.13 4.59
N GLY A 32 0.31 22.92 3.28
CA GLY A 32 0.72 23.95 2.32
C GLY A 32 2.23 24.06 2.11
N THR A 33 2.67 25.17 1.52
CA THR A 33 4.08 25.46 1.24
C THR A 33 4.76 26.02 2.49
N TYR A 34 5.97 25.56 2.81
CA TYR A 34 6.73 26.13 3.92
C TYR A 34 7.02 27.62 3.68
N PRO A 35 6.92 28.52 4.70
CA PRO A 35 6.65 28.26 6.12
C PRO A 35 5.19 28.55 6.56
N THR A 36 4.19 28.31 5.71
CA THR A 36 2.78 28.70 5.99
C THR A 36 2.23 28.13 7.31
N ALA A 37 2.58 26.89 7.65
CA ALA A 37 2.19 26.22 8.90
C ALA A 37 3.22 26.37 10.03
N GLY A 38 4.11 27.36 9.92
CA GLY A 38 5.20 27.63 10.86
C GLY A 38 6.39 26.67 10.73
N PRO A 39 7.36 26.74 11.67
CA PRO A 39 8.51 25.86 11.71
C PRO A 39 8.10 24.38 11.81
N VAL A 40 8.94 23.48 11.32
CA VAL A 40 8.72 22.03 11.39
C VAL A 40 8.54 21.58 12.84
N LYS A 41 7.46 20.87 13.13
CA LYS A 41 7.14 20.30 14.44
C LYS A 41 7.01 18.80 14.36
N THR A 42 7.50 18.14 15.40
CA THR A 42 7.48 16.69 15.52
C THR A 42 6.78 16.29 16.81
N TYR A 43 5.90 15.32 16.72
CA TYR A 43 5.05 14.89 17.82
C TYR A 43 4.84 13.38 17.74
N ALA A 44 4.69 12.75 18.91
CA ALA A 44 4.44 11.32 19.02
C ALA A 44 2.94 10.98 19.15
N SER A 45 2.14 11.94 19.61
CA SER A 45 0.69 11.81 19.79
C SER A 45 -0.05 12.74 18.83
N PRO A 46 -1.29 12.40 18.43
CA PRO A 46 -2.14 13.30 17.67
C PRO A 46 -2.22 14.69 18.33
N LEU A 47 -2.22 15.74 17.50
CA LEU A 47 -2.32 17.11 17.99
C LEU A 47 -3.78 17.41 18.39
N PRO A 48 -4.01 18.41 19.27
CA PRO A 48 -5.35 18.90 19.52
C PRO A 48 -6.03 19.31 18.20
N GLY A 49 -7.24 18.80 17.96
CA GLY A 49 -8.00 19.04 16.73
C GLY A 49 -7.83 17.99 15.64
N THR A 50 -6.98 16.96 15.82
CA THR A 50 -6.96 15.81 14.90
C THR A 50 -8.31 15.07 14.94
N THR A 51 -8.93 14.91 13.77
CA THR A 51 -10.25 14.29 13.65
C THR A 51 -10.19 12.77 13.72
N TRP A 52 -11.34 12.17 13.98
CA TRP A 52 -11.51 10.71 13.88
C TRP A 52 -11.08 10.18 12.51
N VAL A 53 -11.49 10.87 11.44
CA VAL A 53 -11.18 10.51 10.05
C VAL A 53 -9.68 10.48 9.81
N SER A 54 -8.93 11.52 10.21
CA SER A 54 -7.48 11.56 10.05
C SER A 54 -6.76 10.46 10.85
N CYS A 55 -7.22 10.18 12.07
CA CYS A 55 -6.68 9.09 12.88
C CYS A 55 -6.91 7.72 12.22
N MET A 56 -8.13 7.47 11.71
CA MET A 56 -8.44 6.22 11.03
C MET A 56 -7.70 6.06 9.71
N ASN A 57 -7.54 7.13 8.94
CA ASN A 57 -6.74 7.14 7.73
C ASN A 57 -5.26 6.76 8.01
N ALA A 58 -4.68 7.28 9.10
CA ALA A 58 -3.35 6.87 9.54
C ALA A 58 -3.28 5.37 9.92
N VAL A 59 -4.27 4.86 10.66
CA VAL A 59 -4.36 3.43 11.03
C VAL A 59 -4.47 2.54 9.78
N LEU A 60 -5.26 2.94 8.79
CA LEU A 60 -5.47 2.19 7.57
C LEU A 60 -4.23 2.19 6.67
N ASN A 61 -3.54 3.33 6.53
CA ASN A 61 -2.25 3.40 5.83
C ASN A 61 -1.20 2.50 6.48
N ILE A 62 -1.12 2.47 7.82
CA ILE A 62 -0.21 1.56 8.53
C ILE A 62 -0.62 0.11 8.26
N THR A 63 -1.92 -0.19 8.34
CA THR A 63 -2.44 -1.54 8.12
C THR A 63 -2.10 -2.04 6.72
N PHE A 64 -2.23 -1.18 5.70
CA PHE A 64 -1.92 -1.50 4.31
C PHE A 64 -0.49 -2.01 4.10
N LEU A 65 0.47 -1.56 4.92
CA LEU A 65 1.86 -2.02 4.86
C LEU A 65 2.04 -3.46 5.39
N TRP A 66 1.09 -3.98 6.15
CA TRP A 66 1.20 -5.22 6.92
C TRP A 66 0.27 -6.34 6.45
N VAL A 67 -0.19 -6.29 5.19
CA VAL A 67 -1.06 -7.34 4.60
C VAL A 67 -0.42 -8.13 3.43
N PRO A 68 0.82 -8.66 3.55
CA PRO A 68 1.38 -9.54 2.52
C PRO A 68 0.78 -10.96 2.49
N GLN A 69 -0.01 -11.32 3.51
CA GLN A 69 -0.52 -12.68 3.73
C GLN A 69 -1.37 -13.25 2.59
N ILE A 70 -1.96 -12.40 1.76
CA ILE A 70 -2.69 -12.81 0.56
C ILE A 70 -1.80 -13.59 -0.44
N LEU A 71 -0.50 -13.30 -0.46
CA LEU A 71 0.46 -13.91 -1.39
C LEU A 71 1.17 -15.14 -0.80
N PHE A 72 1.06 -15.38 0.51
CA PHE A 72 1.80 -16.46 1.18
C PHE A 72 1.52 -17.84 0.58
N PRO A 73 0.27 -18.25 0.28
CA PRO A 73 0.02 -19.57 -0.31
C PRO A 73 0.74 -19.76 -1.65
N THR A 74 0.75 -18.73 -2.50
CA THR A 74 1.45 -18.76 -3.79
C THR A 74 2.96 -18.83 -3.59
N PHE A 75 3.53 -18.00 -2.70
CA PHE A 75 4.96 -18.05 -2.41
C PHE A 75 5.39 -19.40 -1.83
N ILE A 76 4.62 -19.96 -0.88
CA ILE A 76 4.89 -21.28 -0.31
C ILE A 76 4.89 -22.35 -1.41
N SER A 77 3.99 -22.26 -2.40
CA SER A 77 3.91 -23.20 -3.52
C SER A 77 5.06 -23.07 -4.53
N GLU A 78 5.67 -21.90 -4.62
CA GLU A 78 6.81 -21.63 -5.52
C GLU A 78 8.18 -21.84 -4.83
N MET A 79 8.22 -22.01 -3.51
CA MET A 79 9.45 -22.29 -2.77
C MET A 79 9.98 -23.70 -3.08
N GLU A 80 11.28 -23.80 -3.36
CA GLU A 80 11.97 -25.09 -3.51
C GLU A 80 11.82 -25.96 -2.24
N LYS A 81 11.84 -25.32 -1.05
CA LYS A 81 11.64 -25.95 0.26
C LYS A 81 10.57 -25.22 1.09
N PRO A 82 9.29 -25.60 0.97
CA PRO A 82 8.19 -24.93 1.68
C PRO A 82 8.33 -24.89 3.20
N GLN A 83 9.05 -25.86 3.79
CA GLN A 83 9.28 -25.96 5.24
C GLN A 83 10.15 -24.82 5.78
N ASP A 84 10.92 -24.14 4.92
CA ASP A 84 11.73 -22.99 5.31
C ASP A 84 10.92 -21.68 5.36
N PHE A 85 9.63 -21.69 5.02
CA PHE A 85 8.77 -20.50 5.03
C PHE A 85 8.78 -19.72 6.35
N PRO A 86 8.72 -20.35 7.56
CA PRO A 86 8.79 -19.60 8.81
C PRO A 86 10.09 -18.79 8.98
N LYS A 87 11.22 -19.28 8.45
CA LYS A 87 12.49 -18.56 8.48
C LYS A 87 12.44 -17.35 7.55
N ALA A 88 11.94 -17.53 6.33
CA ALA A 88 11.75 -16.44 5.37
C ALA A 88 10.79 -15.37 5.92
N LEU A 89 9.70 -15.79 6.56
CA LEU A 89 8.73 -14.91 7.20
C LEU A 89 9.34 -14.12 8.36
N ALA A 90 10.16 -14.75 9.20
CA ALA A 90 10.83 -14.07 10.31
C ALA A 90 11.81 -12.98 9.81
N VAL A 91 12.60 -13.30 8.78
CA VAL A 91 13.51 -12.31 8.15
C VAL A 91 12.72 -11.18 7.51
N LEU A 92 11.66 -11.50 6.76
CA LEU A 92 10.77 -10.51 6.17
C LEU A 92 10.17 -9.58 7.22
N GLY A 93 9.66 -10.13 8.33
CA GLY A 93 9.07 -9.36 9.42
C GLY A 93 10.09 -8.42 10.08
N ALA A 94 11.30 -8.90 10.35
CA ALA A 94 12.35 -8.07 10.95
C ALA A 94 12.79 -6.92 10.02
N VAL A 95 13.04 -7.22 8.74
CA VAL A 95 13.44 -6.21 7.76
C VAL A 95 12.32 -5.20 7.51
N SER A 96 11.07 -5.66 7.38
CA SER A 96 9.90 -4.79 7.15
C SER A 96 9.64 -3.89 8.35
N THR A 97 9.80 -4.40 9.58
CA THR A 97 9.69 -3.58 10.80
C THR A 97 10.67 -2.41 10.78
N ILE A 98 11.93 -2.67 10.41
CA ILE A 98 12.95 -1.61 10.33
C ILE A 98 12.58 -0.60 9.23
N LEU A 99 12.22 -1.08 8.03
CA LEU A 99 11.91 -0.23 6.89
C LEU A 99 10.63 0.58 7.03
N PHE A 100 9.63 0.09 7.77
CA PHE A 100 8.35 0.78 7.96
C PHE A 100 8.30 1.64 9.22
N ILE A 101 9.34 1.59 10.07
CA ILE A 101 9.45 2.45 11.26
C ILE A 101 10.53 3.52 11.05
N VAL A 102 11.75 3.11 10.67
CA VAL A 102 12.92 4.01 10.72
C VAL A 102 12.86 5.12 9.65
N PRO A 103 12.72 4.81 8.34
CA PRO A 103 12.58 5.86 7.32
C PRO A 103 11.43 6.85 7.55
N PRO A 104 10.18 6.43 7.84
CA PRO A 104 9.11 7.40 8.06
C PRO A 104 9.30 8.21 9.34
N ALA A 105 9.86 7.65 10.42
CA ALA A 105 10.17 8.41 11.63
C ALA A 105 11.22 9.50 11.37
N ILE A 106 12.29 9.18 10.64
CA ILE A 106 13.33 10.15 10.25
C ILE A 106 12.75 11.17 9.26
N GLY A 107 11.99 10.73 8.26
CA GLY A 107 11.32 11.63 7.32
C GLY A 107 10.40 12.62 8.05
N PHE A 108 9.60 12.13 8.99
CA PHE A 108 8.71 12.97 9.79
C PHE A 108 9.49 13.92 10.72
N ARG A 109 10.69 13.54 11.20
CA ARG A 109 11.56 14.43 11.99
C ARG A 109 11.94 15.71 11.23
N TYR A 110 12.14 15.60 9.92
CA TYR A 110 12.58 16.69 9.04
C TYR A 110 11.42 17.41 8.33
N LEU A 111 10.37 16.67 7.96
CA LEU A 111 9.23 17.23 7.23
C LEU A 111 8.12 17.72 8.16
N GLY A 112 7.91 17.03 9.28
CA GLY A 112 6.82 17.28 10.24
C GLY A 112 5.46 17.41 9.56
N GLN A 113 4.75 18.49 9.85
CA GLN A 113 3.44 18.80 9.29
C GLN A 113 3.42 19.06 7.77
N TYR A 114 4.59 19.11 7.12
CA TYR A 114 4.73 19.24 5.67
C TYR A 114 5.00 17.90 4.97
N ALA A 115 4.88 16.76 5.67
CA ALA A 115 4.96 15.45 5.03
C ALA A 115 3.72 15.23 4.13
N THR A 116 3.94 14.92 2.85
CA THR A 116 2.89 14.50 1.90
C THR A 116 3.02 13.03 1.56
N ALA A 117 2.02 12.44 0.90
CA ALA A 117 2.14 11.11 0.30
C ALA A 117 2.18 11.24 -1.23
N PRO A 118 3.28 10.84 -1.91
CA PRO A 118 4.53 10.28 -1.36
C PRO A 118 5.45 11.33 -0.70
N ALA A 119 6.14 10.96 0.39
CA ALA A 119 6.97 11.88 1.19
C ALA A 119 8.11 12.56 0.42
N PHE A 120 8.62 11.92 -0.63
CA PHE A 120 9.58 12.49 -1.57
C PHE A 120 9.12 13.83 -2.17
N GLY A 121 7.80 14.03 -2.28
CA GLY A 121 7.20 15.26 -2.76
C GLY A 121 7.45 16.48 -1.88
N SER A 122 7.69 16.25 -0.59
CA SER A 122 7.91 17.31 0.37
C SER A 122 9.31 17.93 0.31
N LEU A 123 10.23 17.37 -0.48
CA LEU A 123 11.56 17.97 -0.69
C LEU A 123 11.45 19.31 -1.41
N GLY A 124 12.17 20.32 -0.91
CA GLY A 124 12.17 21.68 -1.45
C GLY A 124 13.03 21.85 -2.69
N VAL A 125 14.18 21.19 -2.73
CA VAL A 125 15.14 21.31 -3.84
C VAL A 125 14.73 20.35 -4.96
N VAL A 126 14.43 20.93 -6.13
CA VAL A 126 13.97 20.20 -7.32
C VAL A 126 14.94 19.09 -7.73
N ALA A 127 16.26 19.32 -7.62
CA ALA A 127 17.27 18.32 -7.94
C ALA A 127 17.20 17.09 -7.03
N TYR A 128 16.99 17.30 -5.72
CA TYR A 128 16.89 16.23 -4.72
C TYR A 128 15.64 15.40 -4.93
N LYS A 129 14.51 16.07 -5.14
CA LYS A 129 13.24 15.44 -5.49
C LYS A 129 13.39 14.54 -6.73
N LYS A 130 13.91 15.08 -7.83
CA LYS A 130 14.12 14.31 -9.08
C LYS A 130 15.06 13.12 -8.87
N ALA A 131 16.16 13.31 -8.14
CA ALA A 131 17.13 12.26 -7.88
C ALA A 131 16.52 11.11 -7.07
N SER A 132 15.74 11.39 -6.02
CA SER A 132 15.05 10.34 -5.25
C SER A 132 13.97 9.65 -6.07
N PHE A 133 13.13 10.40 -6.80
CA PHE A 133 12.06 9.82 -7.62
C PHE A 133 12.57 8.98 -8.80
N ALA A 134 13.72 9.32 -9.39
CA ALA A 134 14.29 8.58 -10.52
C ALA A 134 14.48 7.09 -10.20
N PHE A 135 14.93 6.77 -8.99
CA PHE A 135 15.12 5.39 -8.55
C PHE A 135 13.81 4.68 -8.17
N VAL A 136 12.74 5.42 -7.84
CA VAL A 136 11.40 4.86 -7.56
C VAL A 136 10.71 4.38 -8.85
N ILE A 137 11.05 4.95 -10.01
CA ILE A 137 10.46 4.55 -11.30
C ILE A 137 10.66 3.05 -11.57
N VAL A 138 11.86 2.53 -11.31
CA VAL A 138 12.18 1.12 -11.55
C VAL A 138 11.28 0.16 -10.75
N PRO A 139 11.22 0.23 -9.40
CA PRO A 139 10.34 -0.64 -8.64
C PRO A 139 8.86 -0.44 -8.95
N THR A 140 8.42 0.80 -9.23
CA THR A 140 7.02 1.07 -9.60
C THR A 140 6.64 0.41 -10.93
N LEU A 141 7.51 0.42 -11.93
CA LEU A 141 7.26 -0.28 -13.20
C LEU A 141 7.27 -1.79 -13.02
N VAL A 142 8.22 -2.33 -12.26
CA VAL A 142 8.32 -3.78 -12.01
C VAL A 142 7.07 -4.28 -11.28
N ILE A 143 6.64 -3.62 -10.22
CA ILE A 143 5.46 -4.04 -9.45
C ILE A 143 4.16 -3.86 -10.26
N GLY A 144 4.04 -2.77 -11.03
CA GLY A 144 2.89 -2.54 -11.91
C GLY A 144 2.74 -3.62 -12.98
N VAL A 145 3.85 -4.01 -13.63
CA VAL A 145 3.85 -5.08 -14.63
C VAL A 145 3.54 -6.44 -14.01
N ILE A 146 4.04 -6.73 -12.81
CA ILE A 146 3.74 -8.00 -12.12
C ILE A 146 2.25 -8.10 -11.80
N TYR A 147 1.66 -7.09 -11.16
CA TYR A 147 0.24 -7.12 -10.80
C TYR A 147 -0.69 -7.09 -12.02
N ALA A 148 -0.36 -6.32 -13.06
CA ALA A 148 -1.09 -6.35 -14.32
C ALA A 148 -1.05 -7.74 -14.96
N ASN A 149 0.11 -8.39 -14.98
CA ASN A 149 0.24 -9.76 -15.50
C ASN A 149 -0.53 -10.81 -14.71
N VAL A 150 -0.49 -10.75 -13.37
CA VAL A 150 -1.25 -11.70 -12.53
C VAL A 150 -2.75 -11.53 -12.78
N SER A 151 -3.24 -10.29 -12.78
CA SER A 151 -4.65 -9.98 -13.03
C SER A 151 -5.09 -10.39 -14.44
N ALA A 152 -4.26 -10.09 -15.45
CA ALA A 152 -4.54 -10.45 -16.84
C ALA A 152 -4.57 -11.97 -17.04
N LYS A 153 -3.65 -12.73 -16.43
CA LYS A 153 -3.68 -14.21 -16.49
C LYS A 153 -4.95 -14.78 -15.89
N PHE A 154 -5.38 -14.26 -14.73
CA PHE A 154 -6.63 -14.68 -14.11
C PHE A 154 -7.83 -14.44 -15.05
N VAL A 155 -7.99 -13.23 -15.57
CA VAL A 155 -9.08 -12.90 -16.50
C VAL A 155 -8.99 -13.71 -17.79
N TYR A 156 -7.81 -13.79 -18.40
CA TYR A 156 -7.56 -14.52 -19.64
C TYR A 156 -7.89 -16.01 -19.49
N SER A 157 -7.43 -16.64 -18.41
CA SER A 157 -7.73 -18.07 -18.14
C SER A 157 -9.23 -18.30 -17.98
N ARG A 158 -9.97 -17.35 -17.38
CA ARG A 158 -11.41 -17.47 -17.22
C ARG A 158 -12.17 -17.29 -18.54
N LEU A 159 -11.70 -16.39 -19.40
CA LEU A 159 -12.28 -16.15 -20.73
C LEU A 159 -11.98 -17.28 -21.71
N MET A 160 -10.75 -17.78 -21.72
CA MET A 160 -10.31 -18.82 -22.64
C MET A 160 -10.72 -20.23 -22.19
N GLY A 161 -10.88 -20.45 -20.88
CA GLY A 161 -11.27 -21.74 -20.32
C GLY A 161 -10.40 -22.89 -20.83
N THR A 162 -11.03 -23.91 -21.41
CA THR A 162 -10.37 -25.09 -22.00
C THR A 162 -10.05 -24.95 -23.50
N SER A 163 -10.16 -23.74 -24.05
CA SER A 163 -9.97 -23.49 -25.48
C SER A 163 -8.52 -23.74 -25.91
N ARG A 164 -8.31 -24.25 -27.13
CA ARG A 164 -6.97 -24.41 -27.73
C ARG A 164 -6.16 -23.10 -27.73
N HIS A 165 -6.84 -21.96 -27.83
CA HIS A 165 -6.25 -20.62 -27.84
C HIS A 165 -5.61 -20.25 -26.49
N ALA A 166 -5.96 -20.93 -25.41
CA ALA A 166 -5.36 -20.72 -24.08
C ALA A 166 -3.88 -21.15 -24.02
N HIS A 167 -3.50 -22.18 -24.79
CA HIS A 167 -2.19 -22.82 -24.71
C HIS A 167 -1.42 -22.83 -26.03
N SER A 168 -1.94 -22.20 -27.08
CA SER A 168 -1.27 -22.12 -28.37
C SER A 168 -1.17 -20.68 -28.88
N ASN A 169 -0.06 -20.39 -29.59
CA ASN A 169 0.21 -19.09 -30.21
C ASN A 169 -0.73 -18.85 -31.39
N THR A 170 -1.97 -18.50 -31.08
CA THR A 170 -3.01 -18.18 -32.07
C THR A 170 -3.23 -16.68 -32.10
N LEU A 171 -3.63 -16.15 -33.27
CA LEU A 171 -3.96 -14.73 -33.41
C LEU A 171 -5.03 -14.32 -32.40
N THR A 172 -6.09 -15.12 -32.24
CA THR A 172 -7.17 -14.87 -31.28
C THR A 172 -6.68 -14.84 -29.84
N GLY A 173 -5.78 -15.75 -29.44
CA GLY A 173 -5.19 -15.74 -28.10
C GLY A 173 -4.39 -14.46 -27.83
N TRP A 174 -3.54 -14.06 -28.78
CA TRP A 174 -2.78 -12.81 -28.69
C TRP A 174 -3.66 -11.57 -28.68
N THR A 175 -4.71 -11.52 -29.49
CA THR A 175 -5.66 -10.39 -29.52
C THR A 175 -6.40 -10.25 -28.20
N VAL A 176 -6.92 -11.35 -27.64
CA VAL A 176 -7.63 -11.29 -26.35
C VAL A 176 -6.68 -10.97 -25.21
N TRP A 177 -5.46 -11.52 -25.22
CA TRP A 177 -4.43 -11.15 -24.25
C TRP A 177 -4.11 -9.64 -24.29
N ALA A 178 -3.86 -9.10 -25.49
CA ALA A 178 -3.59 -7.68 -25.68
C ALA A 178 -4.79 -6.81 -25.26
N ALA A 179 -6.02 -7.22 -25.57
CA ALA A 179 -7.23 -6.51 -25.16
C ALA A 179 -7.41 -6.49 -23.63
N VAL A 180 -7.23 -7.62 -22.94
CA VAL A 180 -7.30 -7.70 -21.47
C VAL A 180 -6.24 -6.79 -20.84
N MET A 181 -5.01 -6.81 -21.36
CA MET A 181 -3.94 -5.92 -20.90
C MET A 181 -4.29 -4.46 -21.10
N ALA A 182 -4.75 -4.08 -22.29
CA ALA A 182 -5.13 -2.71 -22.60
C ALA A 182 -6.22 -2.21 -21.63
N VAL A 183 -7.25 -3.02 -21.37
CA VAL A 183 -8.33 -2.66 -20.43
C VAL A 183 -7.79 -2.45 -19.01
N ILE A 184 -6.93 -3.35 -18.50
CA ILE A 184 -6.36 -3.22 -17.16
C ILE A 184 -5.54 -1.93 -17.03
N TRP A 185 -4.69 -1.63 -18.01
CA TRP A 185 -3.87 -0.42 -18.00
C TRP A 185 -4.70 0.86 -18.19
N THR A 186 -5.77 0.83 -19.00
CA THR A 186 -6.69 1.96 -19.13
C THR A 186 -7.40 2.26 -17.81
N ILE A 187 -7.88 1.23 -17.11
CA ILE A 187 -8.51 1.41 -15.79
C ILE A 187 -7.50 2.00 -14.79
N ALA A 188 -6.28 1.48 -14.76
CA ALA A 188 -5.21 2.00 -13.89
C ALA A 188 -4.89 3.47 -14.20
N PHE A 189 -4.85 3.86 -15.48
CA PHE A 189 -4.65 5.24 -15.91
C PHE A 189 -5.78 6.16 -15.44
N ILE A 190 -7.04 5.72 -15.54
CA ILE A 190 -8.18 6.50 -15.03
C ILE A 190 -8.05 6.74 -13.52
N PHE A 191 -7.73 5.70 -12.74
CA PHE A 191 -7.52 5.87 -11.30
C PHE A 191 -6.38 6.83 -10.98
N ALA A 192 -5.26 6.75 -11.72
CA ALA A 192 -4.12 7.65 -11.51
C ALA A 192 -4.47 9.14 -11.70
N GLU A 193 -5.41 9.45 -12.59
CA GLU A 193 -5.85 10.84 -12.87
C GLU A 193 -6.99 11.31 -11.95
N VAL A 194 -7.82 10.38 -11.47
CA VAL A 194 -8.99 10.71 -10.65
C VAL A 194 -8.61 10.92 -9.19
N ILE A 195 -7.67 10.14 -8.65
CA ILE A 195 -7.37 10.11 -7.21
C ILE A 195 -6.64 11.39 -6.76
N PRO A 196 -7.22 12.20 -5.85
CA PRO A 196 -6.62 13.45 -5.39
C PRO A 196 -5.47 13.24 -4.37
N SER A 197 -5.65 12.29 -3.45
CA SER A 197 -4.67 11.90 -2.44
C SER A 197 -4.37 10.41 -2.51
N MET A 198 -3.09 10.08 -2.66
CA MET A 198 -2.61 8.70 -2.61
C MET A 198 -2.89 8.07 -1.23
N GLY A 199 -2.71 8.82 -0.14
CA GLY A 199 -2.90 8.30 1.22
C GLY A 199 -4.35 7.89 1.51
N ASP A 200 -5.31 8.64 0.95
CA ASP A 200 -6.73 8.39 1.18
C ASP A 200 -7.22 7.22 0.35
N PHE A 201 -6.72 7.10 -0.89
CA PHE A 201 -6.97 5.93 -1.71
C PHE A 201 -6.36 4.65 -1.11
N LEU A 202 -5.14 4.71 -0.57
CA LEU A 202 -4.54 3.59 0.15
C LEU A 202 -5.37 3.21 1.38
N SER A 203 -5.88 4.19 2.12
CA SER A 203 -6.79 3.93 3.24
C SER A 203 -8.06 3.22 2.80
N LEU A 204 -8.66 3.64 1.68
CA LEU A 204 -9.85 3.02 1.12
C LEU A 204 -9.59 1.55 0.73
N LEU A 205 -8.48 1.28 0.04
CA LEU A 205 -8.09 -0.07 -0.33
C LEU A 205 -7.82 -0.94 0.89
N GLY A 206 -7.11 -0.40 1.89
CA GLY A 206 -6.83 -1.09 3.16
C GLY A 206 -8.12 -1.41 3.92
N ALA A 207 -9.06 -0.48 3.99
CA ALA A 207 -10.34 -0.69 4.66
C ALA A 207 -11.21 -1.73 3.93
N ALA A 208 -11.28 -1.67 2.59
CA ALA A 208 -12.16 -2.53 1.81
C ALA A 208 -11.62 -3.95 1.63
N PHE A 209 -10.32 -4.09 1.32
CA PHE A 209 -9.72 -5.36 0.92
C PHE A 209 -8.83 -5.96 2.00
N ASP A 210 -7.97 -5.16 2.64
CA ASP A 210 -7.03 -5.68 3.64
C ASP A 210 -7.73 -6.06 4.94
N SER A 211 -8.85 -5.41 5.29
CA SER A 211 -9.71 -5.86 6.38
C SER A 211 -10.17 -7.31 6.19
N PHE A 212 -10.52 -7.68 4.96
CA PHE A 212 -10.96 -9.03 4.64
C PHE A 212 -9.79 -10.00 4.57
N PHE A 213 -8.84 -9.77 3.66
CA PHE A 213 -7.72 -10.68 3.41
C PHE A 213 -6.73 -10.71 4.56
N GLY A 214 -6.56 -9.59 5.26
CA GLY A 214 -5.59 -9.49 6.33
C GLY A 214 -6.07 -9.98 7.69
N PHE A 215 -7.38 -9.89 7.96
CA PHE A 215 -7.94 -10.15 9.29
C PHE A 215 -9.11 -11.14 9.26
N ILE A 216 -10.23 -10.77 8.61
CA ILE A 216 -11.49 -11.55 8.66
C ILE A 216 -11.29 -12.97 8.13
N TYR A 217 -10.64 -13.13 6.97
CA TYR A 217 -10.40 -14.42 6.35
C TYR A 217 -9.64 -15.37 7.28
N PHE A 218 -8.56 -14.91 7.90
CA PHE A 218 -7.74 -15.73 8.78
C PHE A 218 -8.44 -16.07 10.10
N ALA A 219 -9.26 -15.17 10.63
CA ALA A 219 -10.10 -15.46 11.79
C ALA A 219 -11.14 -16.55 11.50
N VAL A 220 -11.82 -16.47 10.34
CA VAL A 220 -12.78 -17.49 9.91
C VAL A 220 -12.10 -18.82 9.60
N ALA A 221 -10.94 -18.80 8.93
CA ALA A 221 -10.16 -20.00 8.63
C ALA A 221 -9.72 -20.72 9.92
N TYR A 222 -9.25 -19.97 10.93
CA TYR A 222 -8.92 -20.53 12.24
C TYR A 222 -10.14 -21.20 12.89
N TRP A 223 -11.29 -20.53 12.86
CA TRP A 223 -12.53 -21.10 13.41
C TRP A 223 -12.92 -22.40 12.71
N GLN A 224 -12.85 -22.45 11.38
CA GLN A 224 -13.15 -23.66 10.62
C GLN A 224 -12.18 -24.81 10.92
N LEU A 225 -10.87 -24.53 11.02
CA LEU A 225 -9.84 -25.53 11.28
C LEU A 225 -10.00 -26.20 12.66
N TYR A 226 -10.42 -25.44 13.67
CA TYR A 226 -10.56 -25.92 15.04
C TYR A 226 -12.01 -26.07 15.50
N ARG A 227 -12.95 -26.24 14.56
CA ARG A 227 -14.37 -26.41 14.85
C ARG A 227 -14.60 -27.56 15.83
N GLY A 228 -15.33 -27.30 16.92
CA GLY A 228 -15.59 -28.27 17.99
C GLY A 228 -14.42 -28.50 18.96
N ARG A 229 -13.27 -27.85 18.76
CA ARG A 229 -12.09 -27.95 19.63
C ARG A 229 -11.51 -26.60 20.03
N LEU A 230 -12.20 -25.49 19.78
CA LEU A 230 -11.72 -24.13 20.07
C LEU A 230 -11.25 -23.93 21.52
N PHE A 231 -11.89 -24.62 22.46
CA PHE A 231 -11.57 -24.50 23.89
C PHE A 231 -10.87 -25.75 24.44
N SER A 232 -10.26 -26.58 23.59
CA SER A 232 -9.60 -27.81 24.00
C SER A 232 -8.19 -27.56 24.57
N GLY A 233 -8.12 -26.85 25.69
CA GLY A 233 -6.90 -26.55 26.45
C GLY A 233 -6.56 -25.05 26.49
N PRO A 234 -5.75 -24.63 27.49
CA PRO A 234 -5.52 -23.20 27.79
C PRO A 234 -4.88 -22.43 26.63
N VAL A 235 -3.90 -23.02 25.93
CA VAL A 235 -3.27 -22.40 24.75
C VAL A 235 -4.30 -22.13 23.66
N ARG A 236 -5.24 -23.06 23.45
CA ARG A 236 -6.24 -22.93 22.38
C ARG A 236 -7.33 -21.92 22.72
N VAL A 237 -7.69 -21.81 24.00
CA VAL A 237 -8.56 -20.74 24.49
C VAL A 237 -7.92 -19.39 24.18
N VAL A 238 -6.64 -19.19 24.52
CA VAL A 238 -5.91 -17.93 24.24
C VAL A 238 -5.89 -17.65 22.74
N LEU A 239 -5.51 -18.62 21.90
CA LEU A 239 -5.49 -18.44 20.45
C LEU A 239 -6.87 -18.14 19.87
N THR A 240 -7.93 -18.75 20.40
CA THR A 240 -9.31 -18.46 19.99
C THR A 240 -9.68 -17.02 20.32
N VAL A 241 -9.36 -16.53 21.52
CA VAL A 241 -9.60 -15.13 21.92
C VAL A 241 -8.84 -14.17 21.00
N VAL A 242 -7.58 -14.47 20.68
CA VAL A 242 -6.79 -13.67 19.73
C VAL A 242 -7.46 -13.61 18.35
N HIS A 243 -7.96 -14.73 17.81
CA HIS A 243 -8.62 -14.73 16.51
C HIS A 243 -10.00 -14.06 16.53
N VAL A 244 -10.73 -14.12 17.64
CA VAL A 244 -11.95 -13.33 17.84
C VAL A 244 -11.62 -11.83 17.85
N PHE A 245 -10.54 -11.43 18.52
CA PHE A 245 -10.08 -10.04 18.48
C PHE A 245 -9.68 -9.60 17.08
N VAL A 246 -8.92 -10.43 16.34
CA VAL A 246 -8.56 -10.19 14.92
C VAL A 246 -9.81 -10.02 14.06
N MET A 247 -10.85 -10.84 14.28
CA MET A 247 -12.14 -10.70 13.58
C MET A 247 -12.79 -9.36 13.86
N VAL A 248 -12.83 -8.93 15.12
CA VAL A 248 -13.40 -7.64 15.52
C VAL A 248 -12.63 -6.48 14.90
N VAL A 249 -11.29 -6.54 14.91
CA VAL A 249 -10.44 -5.55 14.23
C VAL A 249 -10.73 -5.52 12.74
N GLY A 250 -10.81 -6.66 12.07
CA GLY A 250 -11.14 -6.75 10.65
C GLY A 250 -12.50 -6.10 10.33
N LEU A 251 -13.54 -6.42 11.10
CA LEU A 251 -14.87 -5.81 10.94
C LEU A 251 -14.86 -4.30 11.25
N PHE A 252 -14.03 -3.87 12.20
CA PHE A 252 -13.86 -2.47 12.54
C PHE A 252 -13.18 -1.67 11.43
N LEU A 253 -12.15 -2.24 10.79
CA LEU A 253 -11.52 -1.64 9.62
C LEU A 253 -12.48 -1.61 8.42
N LEU A 254 -13.27 -2.67 8.23
CA LEU A 254 -14.24 -2.78 7.14
C LEU A 254 -15.45 -1.85 7.30
N GLY A 255 -15.92 -1.62 8.52
CA GLY A 255 -17.06 -0.74 8.79
C GLY A 255 -16.61 0.70 9.07
N PRO A 256 -16.33 1.05 10.33
CA PRO A 256 -15.84 2.38 10.72
C PRO A 256 -14.63 2.88 9.91
N GLY A 257 -13.66 2.01 9.60
CA GLY A 257 -12.50 2.40 8.79
C GLY A 257 -12.88 2.76 7.36
N LEU A 258 -13.73 1.96 6.71
CA LEU A 258 -14.20 2.25 5.35
C LEU A 258 -15.01 3.54 5.31
N TYR A 259 -15.87 3.78 6.30
CA TYR A 259 -16.59 5.03 6.44
C TYR A 259 -15.63 6.23 6.49
N ALA A 260 -14.61 6.17 7.36
CA ALA A 260 -13.63 7.24 7.47
C ALA A 260 -12.82 7.44 6.18
N ALA A 261 -12.43 6.37 5.49
CA ALA A 261 -11.70 6.48 4.22
C ALA A 261 -12.56 7.12 3.11
N VAL A 262 -13.86 6.80 3.06
CA VAL A 262 -14.80 7.44 2.13
C VAL A 262 -15.01 8.91 2.47
N GLU A 263 -15.18 9.25 3.74
CA GLU A 263 -15.31 10.63 4.20
C GLU A 263 -14.07 11.46 3.85
N ALA A 264 -12.86 10.92 4.06
CA ALA A 264 -11.60 11.58 3.67
C ALA A 264 -11.55 11.90 2.16
N ILE A 265 -11.96 10.95 1.31
CA ILE A 265 -12.03 11.17 -0.14
C ILE A 265 -13.08 12.24 -0.48
N ILE A 266 -14.24 12.25 0.17
CA ILE A 266 -15.27 13.28 -0.05
C ILE A 266 -14.73 14.66 0.32
N ASP A 267 -14.03 14.77 1.45
CA ASP A 267 -13.42 16.02 1.91
C ASP A 267 -12.35 16.52 0.94
N ASP A 268 -11.51 15.61 0.42
CA ASP A 268 -10.56 15.89 -0.65
C ASP A 268 -11.26 16.46 -1.88
N TYR A 269 -12.44 15.93 -2.25
CA TYR A 269 -13.22 16.42 -3.39
C TYR A 269 -14.00 17.71 -3.13
N ALA A 270 -14.35 17.99 -1.88
CA ALA A 270 -15.11 19.18 -1.49
C ALA A 270 -14.26 20.46 -1.53
N GLY A 271 -12.93 20.33 -1.43
CA GLY A 271 -11.99 21.44 -1.57
C GLY A 271 -11.72 21.87 -3.01
N GLY A 272 -10.72 22.74 -3.20
CA GLY A 272 -10.18 23.07 -4.50
C GLY A 272 -9.41 21.88 -5.08
N THR A 273 -10.11 20.97 -5.73
CA THR A 273 -9.50 19.77 -6.30
C THR A 273 -8.65 20.09 -7.52
N LYS A 274 -7.60 19.31 -7.70
CA LYS A 274 -6.89 19.22 -8.97
C LYS A 274 -7.88 18.64 -10.00
N PRO A 275 -8.18 19.35 -11.11
CA PRO A 275 -9.09 18.80 -12.11
C PRO A 275 -8.49 17.52 -12.69
N ALA A 276 -9.27 16.44 -12.70
CA ALA A 276 -8.89 15.20 -13.36
C ALA A 276 -8.61 15.47 -14.84
N PHE A 277 -7.55 14.86 -15.39
CA PHE A 277 -7.11 15.07 -16.78
C PHE A 277 -6.71 16.51 -17.12
N SER A 278 -6.12 17.24 -16.16
CA SER A 278 -5.60 18.57 -16.43
C SER A 278 -4.34 18.55 -17.31
N CYS A 279 -4.28 19.46 -18.29
CA CYS A 279 -3.06 19.71 -19.06
C CYS A 279 -1.98 20.51 -18.29
N SER A 280 -2.27 20.95 -17.07
CA SER A 280 -1.29 21.67 -16.24
C SER A 280 -0.25 20.71 -15.65
N ASN A 281 0.97 21.19 -15.41
CA ASN A 281 1.97 20.37 -14.74
C ASN A 281 1.56 20.14 -13.27
N MET A 282 1.11 18.93 -12.97
CA MET A 282 0.71 18.49 -11.63
C MET A 282 1.78 17.63 -10.94
N SER A 283 2.97 17.54 -11.54
CA SER A 283 4.08 16.77 -10.99
C SER A 283 4.45 17.31 -9.60
N ILE A 284 4.38 16.41 -8.63
CA ILE A 284 4.88 16.60 -7.27
C ILE A 284 6.37 16.90 -7.28
#